data_AF-A0A5C9EIL8-F1
#
_entry.id   AF-A0A5C9EIL8-F1
#
_cell.length_a   1.000
_cell.length_b   1.000
_cell.length_c   1.000
_cell.angle_alpha   90.00
_cell.angle_beta   90.00
_cell.angle_gamma   90.00
#
_symmetry.space_group_name_H-M   'P 1'
#
loop_
_entity.id
_entity.type
_entity.pdbx_description
1 polymer ?
#
loop_
_entity_poly.entity_id
_entity_poly.type
_entity_poly.pdbx_seq_one_letter_code
_entity_poly.pdbx_strand_id
1 'polypeptide(L)'
;MKILVISDGKYGDRAAKTIRKKFPRTHFIVIRKRNPSLFIDEVNLSTELIEKISWAELIIVYVRHPDVVMRICEFKKPSIIAVDFGEGFLRQVESINPSIVMPKAMCNVHPNTGIPEVDTYFSNYGFPTYSIELEMSQGGTPIIKNVELLVESPCGASEEALDNLIGKKLIPETITAYGVNIRHECREPISVMLTHDDIADSSASLHVINLLEAIEMEIPEKFLPNTVLGKYAKKRRQEYKCLRQASELFKETS
;
A
#
# COMPACT_ATOMS: atom_id res chain seq x y z
N MET A 1 -3.17 -8.57 -17.91
CA MET A 1 -1.83 -8.13 -17.47
C MET A 1 -1.05 -9.30 -16.88
N LYS A 2 0.18 -9.52 -17.32
CA LYS A 2 1.15 -10.49 -16.80
C LYS A 2 2.05 -9.80 -15.79
N ILE A 3 1.97 -10.22 -14.53
CA ILE A 3 2.71 -9.60 -13.44
C ILE A 3 3.80 -10.56 -12.95
N LEU A 4 5.01 -10.06 -12.78
CA LEU A 4 6.08 -10.78 -12.09
C LEU A 4 6.37 -10.11 -10.75
N VAL A 5 6.16 -10.83 -9.66
CA VAL A 5 6.56 -10.41 -8.32
C VAL A 5 7.90 -11.07 -7.98
N ILE A 6 8.93 -10.26 -7.74
CA ILE A 6 10.28 -10.72 -7.40
C ILE A 6 10.56 -10.39 -5.93
N SER A 7 10.98 -11.38 -5.14
CA SER A 7 11.24 -11.21 -3.72
C SER A 7 12.58 -11.81 -3.30
N ASP A 8 13.21 -11.24 -2.26
CA ASP A 8 14.37 -11.83 -1.59
C ASP A 8 13.98 -12.75 -0.40
N GLY A 9 12.69 -13.10 -0.29
CA GLY A 9 12.13 -14.00 0.71
C GLY A 9 11.62 -13.30 1.98
N LYS A 10 11.89 -12.00 2.20
CA LYS A 10 11.39 -11.29 3.39
C LYS A 10 9.95 -10.79 3.24
N TYR A 11 9.61 -10.28 2.06
CA TYR A 11 8.30 -9.69 1.77
C TYR A 11 7.72 -10.25 0.46
N GLY A 12 6.50 -9.89 0.09
CA GLY A 12 5.95 -10.20 -1.24
C GLY A 12 5.20 -11.53 -1.39
N ASP A 13 5.38 -12.54 -0.53
CA ASP A 13 4.62 -13.81 -0.66
C ASP A 13 3.11 -13.59 -0.53
N ARG A 14 2.67 -12.96 0.57
CA ARG A 14 1.24 -12.63 0.76
C ARG A 14 0.75 -11.68 -0.33
N ALA A 15 1.56 -10.69 -0.71
CA ALA A 15 1.19 -9.79 -1.78
C ALA A 15 0.97 -10.52 -3.11
N ALA A 16 1.85 -11.46 -3.48
CA ALA A 16 1.68 -12.25 -4.68
C ALA A 16 0.44 -13.17 -4.64
N LYS A 17 -0.02 -13.59 -3.46
CA LYS A 17 -1.28 -14.32 -3.29
C LYS A 17 -2.48 -13.39 -3.47
N THR A 18 -2.46 -12.22 -2.83
CA THR A 18 -3.50 -11.19 -2.97
C THR A 18 -3.62 -10.70 -4.41
N ILE A 19 -2.51 -10.34 -5.05
CA ILE A 19 -2.46 -9.85 -6.44
C ILE A 19 -3.02 -10.90 -7.43
N ARG A 20 -2.79 -12.20 -7.17
CA ARG A 20 -3.32 -13.29 -8.01
C ARG A 20 -4.84 -13.35 -8.06
N LYS A 21 -5.55 -12.83 -7.04
CA LYS A 21 -7.01 -12.78 -7.02
C LYS A 21 -7.58 -11.94 -8.16
N LYS A 22 -6.99 -10.75 -8.42
CA LYS A 22 -7.43 -9.84 -9.50
C LYS A 22 -6.59 -9.97 -10.79
N PHE A 23 -5.35 -10.45 -10.68
CA PHE A 23 -4.47 -10.71 -11.82
C PHE A 23 -3.98 -12.17 -11.82
N PRO A 24 -4.76 -13.13 -12.36
CA PRO A 24 -4.43 -14.56 -12.31
C PRO A 24 -3.10 -14.92 -12.99
N ARG A 25 -2.68 -14.14 -13.99
CA ARG A 25 -1.40 -14.29 -14.69
C ARG A 25 -0.26 -13.62 -13.91
N THR A 26 -0.16 -13.91 -12.62
CA THR A 26 0.91 -13.41 -11.75
C THR A 26 1.85 -14.55 -11.37
N HIS A 27 3.14 -14.37 -11.65
CA HIS A 27 4.20 -15.26 -11.20
C HIS A 27 4.93 -14.67 -10.00
N PHE A 28 5.33 -15.54 -9.07
CA PHE A 28 6.12 -15.18 -7.91
C PHE A 28 7.44 -15.93 -7.95
N ILE A 29 8.56 -15.20 -7.86
CA ILE A 29 9.91 -15.77 -7.81
C ILE A 29 10.62 -15.24 -6.58
N VAL A 30 11.21 -16.18 -5.83
CA VAL A 30 12.10 -15.85 -4.72
C VAL A 30 13.53 -16.02 -5.19
N ILE A 31 14.30 -14.93 -5.13
CA ILE A 31 15.73 -14.93 -5.40
C ILE A 31 16.53 -15.03 -4.10
N ARG A 32 17.79 -15.44 -4.22
CA ARG A 32 18.69 -15.53 -3.06
C ARG A 32 18.81 -14.16 -2.38
N LYS A 33 18.48 -14.11 -1.09
CA LYS A 33 18.74 -12.96 -0.23
C LYS A 33 20.23 -12.62 -0.22
N ARG A 34 20.53 -11.35 -0.44
CA ARG A 34 21.88 -10.78 -0.31
C ARG A 34 21.90 -9.79 0.85
N ASN A 35 23.07 -9.55 1.43
CA ASN A 35 23.22 -8.53 2.47
C ASN A 35 23.12 -7.14 1.81
N PRO A 36 22.12 -6.31 2.14
CA PRO A 36 21.93 -4.99 1.51
C PRO A 36 23.10 -4.02 1.71
N SER A 37 23.99 -4.27 2.68
CA SER A 37 25.14 -3.42 2.99
C SER A 37 26.41 -3.78 2.21
N LEU A 38 26.38 -4.81 1.37
CA LEU A 38 27.52 -5.20 0.54
C LEU A 38 27.34 -4.69 -0.88
N PHE A 39 28.36 -4.05 -1.43
CA PHE A 39 28.40 -3.75 -2.86
C PHE A 39 28.66 -5.03 -3.65
N ILE A 40 28.02 -5.15 -4.81
CA ILE A 40 28.16 -6.29 -5.69
C ILE A 40 28.68 -5.82 -7.05
N ASP A 41 29.91 -6.21 -7.36
CA ASP A 41 30.56 -5.84 -8.61
C ASP A 41 29.77 -6.35 -9.84
N GLU A 42 29.29 -7.59 -9.79
CA GLU A 42 28.47 -8.18 -10.86
C GLU A 42 27.21 -8.86 -10.33
N VAL A 43 26.05 -8.33 -10.71
CA VAL A 43 24.77 -8.96 -10.43
C VAL A 43 24.40 -9.92 -11.55
N ASN A 44 24.72 -11.20 -11.33
CA ASN A 44 24.24 -12.30 -12.17
C ASN A 44 22.82 -12.73 -11.77
N LEU A 45 21.88 -12.59 -12.70
CA LEU A 45 20.51 -13.11 -12.60
C LEU A 45 20.44 -14.50 -13.25
N SER A 46 19.65 -15.42 -12.69
CA SER A 46 19.47 -16.75 -13.29
C SER A 46 18.74 -16.64 -14.63
N THR A 47 18.99 -17.60 -15.54
CA THR A 47 18.30 -17.70 -16.82
C THR A 47 16.78 -17.72 -16.64
N GLU A 48 16.29 -18.50 -15.66
CA GLU A 48 14.87 -18.56 -15.31
C GLU A 48 14.29 -17.17 -14.97
N LEU A 49 15.01 -16.37 -14.18
CA LEU A 49 14.54 -15.03 -13.81
C LEU A 49 14.49 -14.11 -15.04
N ILE A 50 15.50 -14.18 -15.92
CA ILE A 50 15.57 -13.39 -17.14
C ILE A 50 14.41 -13.71 -18.09
N GLU A 51 14.08 -14.98 -18.27
CA GLU A 51 12.93 -15.42 -19.07
C GLU A 51 11.62 -14.87 -18.50
N LYS A 52 11.48 -14.88 -17.18
CA LYS A 52 10.28 -14.41 -16.48
C LYS A 52 10.15 -12.89 -16.53
N ILE A 53 11.25 -12.15 -16.43
CA ILE A 53 11.30 -10.70 -16.65
C ILE A 53 10.85 -10.39 -18.08
N SER A 54 11.35 -11.13 -19.07
CA SER A 54 10.99 -10.93 -20.48
C SER A 54 9.49 -11.16 -20.74
N TRP A 55 8.92 -12.18 -20.09
CA TRP A 55 7.50 -12.52 -20.15
C TRP A 55 6.57 -11.47 -19.53
N ALA A 56 7.03 -10.74 -18.51
CA ALA A 56 6.20 -9.82 -17.73
C ALA A 56 5.85 -8.54 -18.51
N GLU A 57 4.65 -8.03 -18.23
CA GLU A 57 4.18 -6.69 -18.62
C GLU A 57 4.42 -5.68 -17.49
N LEU A 58 4.28 -6.13 -16.23
CA LEU A 58 4.59 -5.36 -15.03
C LEU A 58 5.47 -6.17 -14.09
N ILE A 59 6.50 -5.54 -13.53
CA ILE A 59 7.36 -6.14 -12.49
C ILE A 59 7.10 -5.45 -11.16
N ILE A 60 6.95 -6.23 -10.08
CA ILE A 60 6.85 -5.72 -8.71
C ILE A 60 8.03 -6.26 -7.92
N VAL A 61 8.89 -5.35 -7.46
CA VAL A 61 10.18 -5.69 -6.85
C VAL A 61 10.10 -5.50 -5.34
N TYR A 62 10.11 -6.62 -4.60
CA TYR A 62 10.25 -6.69 -3.14
C TYR A 62 11.69 -7.02 -2.70
N VAL A 63 12.65 -6.92 -3.62
CA VAL A 63 14.08 -7.15 -3.35
C VAL A 63 14.65 -5.94 -2.62
N ARG A 64 15.43 -6.17 -1.56
CA ARG A 64 15.96 -5.11 -0.69
C ARG A 64 17.41 -4.72 -0.97
N HIS A 65 18.02 -5.28 -2.01
CA HIS A 65 19.39 -4.98 -2.38
C HIS A 65 19.41 -4.02 -3.58
N PRO A 66 19.97 -2.80 -3.46
CA PRO A 66 19.88 -1.78 -4.50
C PRO A 66 20.51 -2.23 -5.82
N ASP A 67 21.70 -2.85 -5.80
CA ASP A 67 22.36 -3.33 -7.03
C ASP A 67 21.51 -4.37 -7.78
N VAL A 68 20.82 -5.24 -7.05
CA VAL A 68 19.96 -6.27 -7.66
C VAL A 68 18.71 -5.63 -8.28
N VAL A 69 18.13 -4.65 -7.59
CA VAL A 69 16.98 -3.89 -8.09
C VAL A 69 17.37 -3.12 -9.35
N MET A 70 18.51 -2.44 -9.33
CA MET A 70 19.06 -1.71 -10.48
C MET A 70 19.24 -2.64 -11.68
N ARG A 71 19.86 -3.81 -11.47
CA ARG A 71 20.04 -4.81 -12.53
C ARG A 71 18.73 -5.32 -13.13
N ILE A 72 17.68 -5.48 -12.32
CA ILE A 72 16.33 -5.84 -12.79
C ILE A 72 15.73 -4.69 -13.62
N CYS A 73 15.94 -3.44 -13.20
CA CYS A 73 15.40 -2.26 -13.88
C CYS A 73 16.04 -2.01 -15.25
N GLU A 74 17.27 -2.45 -15.48
CA GLU A 74 17.95 -2.38 -16.79
C GLU A 74 17.22 -3.11 -17.93
N PHE A 75 16.30 -4.02 -17.61
CA PHE A 75 15.44 -4.67 -18.62
C PHE A 75 14.34 -3.76 -19.17
N LYS A 76 14.21 -2.53 -18.67
CA LYS A 76 13.30 -1.48 -19.16
C LYS A 76 11.84 -1.89 -19.23
N LYS A 77 11.41 -2.73 -18.28
CA LYS A 77 10.00 -3.10 -18.09
C LYS A 77 9.32 -2.12 -17.14
N PRO A 78 8.03 -1.81 -17.34
CA PRO A 78 7.23 -1.13 -16.33
C PRO A 78 7.40 -1.82 -14.98
N SER A 79 7.83 -1.06 -13.97
CA SER A 79 8.19 -1.66 -12.68
C SER A 79 7.71 -0.81 -11.49
N ILE A 80 7.22 -1.50 -10.46
CA ILE A 80 6.95 -0.92 -9.15
C ILE A 80 8.03 -1.43 -8.19
N ILE A 81 8.83 -0.53 -7.63
CA ILE A 81 9.81 -0.85 -6.60
C ILE A 81 9.13 -0.69 -5.25
N ALA A 82 8.75 -1.81 -4.63
CA ALA A 82 7.95 -1.83 -3.40
C ALA A 82 8.78 -1.60 -2.12
N VAL A 83 10.05 -1.22 -2.28
CA VAL A 83 10.97 -0.87 -1.19
C VAL A 83 11.49 0.53 -1.48
N ASP A 84 11.30 1.45 -0.54
CA ASP A 84 11.84 2.79 -0.66
C ASP A 84 13.35 2.80 -0.37
N PHE A 85 14.14 3.17 -1.38
CA PHE A 85 15.60 3.34 -1.30
C PHE A 85 16.02 4.82 -1.25
N GLY A 86 15.04 5.75 -1.20
CA GLY A 86 15.26 7.19 -1.22
C GLY A 86 15.39 7.80 -2.63
N GLU A 87 15.18 9.12 -2.71
CA GLU A 87 15.11 9.85 -3.98
C GLU A 87 16.38 9.73 -4.83
N GLY A 88 17.56 9.68 -4.21
CA GLY A 88 18.83 9.55 -4.92
C GLY A 88 18.90 8.26 -5.75
N PHE A 89 18.44 7.15 -5.19
CA PHE A 89 18.35 5.88 -5.89
C PHE A 89 17.28 5.92 -6.99
N LEU A 90 16.12 6.54 -6.71
CA LEU A 90 15.04 6.68 -7.70
C LEU A 90 15.53 7.40 -8.95
N ARG A 91 16.20 8.56 -8.81
CA ARG A 91 16.73 9.33 -9.93
C ARG A 91 17.72 8.53 -10.78
N GLN A 92 18.58 7.74 -10.13
CA GLN A 92 19.52 6.85 -10.84
C GLN A 92 18.77 5.80 -11.65
N VAL A 93 17.76 5.17 -11.05
CA VAL A 93 16.98 4.12 -11.70
C VAL A 93 16.07 4.66 -12.81
N GLU A 94 15.50 5.84 -12.66
CA GLU A 94 14.72 6.51 -13.71
C GLU A 94 15.57 6.88 -14.92
N SER A 95 16.85 7.21 -14.72
CA SER A 95 17.78 7.50 -15.81
C SER A 95 18.03 6.30 -16.73
N ILE A 96 17.89 5.08 -16.21
CA ILE A 96 18.04 3.83 -16.99
C ILE A 96 16.69 3.31 -17.50
N ASN A 97 15.61 3.51 -16.75
CA ASN A 97 14.26 3.05 -17.07
C ASN A 97 13.23 4.08 -16.59
N PRO A 98 12.65 4.90 -17.50
CA PRO A 98 11.70 5.94 -17.13
C PRO A 98 10.31 5.39 -16.74
N SER A 99 10.06 4.09 -16.91
CA SER A 99 8.77 3.46 -16.58
C SER A 99 8.80 2.82 -15.19
N ILE A 100 9.22 3.59 -14.18
CA ILE A 100 9.39 3.12 -12.82
C ILE A 100 8.58 3.97 -11.84
N VAL A 101 7.97 3.31 -10.87
CA VAL A 101 7.34 3.95 -9.72
C VAL A 101 7.91 3.34 -8.45
N MET A 102 8.44 4.17 -7.55
CA MET A 102 8.90 3.75 -6.23
C MET A 102 8.06 4.47 -5.18
N PRO A 103 6.90 3.90 -4.80
CA PRO A 103 6.06 4.55 -3.82
C PRO A 103 6.67 4.42 -2.41
N LYS A 104 6.52 5.46 -1.60
CA LYS A 104 6.82 5.40 -0.16
C LYS A 104 6.06 4.27 0.53
N ALA A 105 4.77 4.13 0.16
CA ALA A 105 3.90 3.06 0.63
C ALA A 105 3.00 2.57 -0.51
N MET A 106 2.91 1.25 -0.68
CA MET A 106 2.16 0.64 -1.78
C MET A 106 0.64 0.89 -1.70
N CYS A 107 0.11 1.18 -0.51
CA CYS A 107 -1.31 1.52 -0.33
C CYS A 107 -1.61 3.02 -0.47
N ASN A 108 -0.63 3.85 -0.83
CA ASN A 108 -0.79 5.30 -0.96
C ASN A 108 -0.63 5.79 -2.41
N VAL A 109 -0.99 4.95 -3.38
CA VAL A 109 -0.81 5.25 -4.80
C VAL A 109 -2.15 5.25 -5.51
N HIS A 110 -2.37 6.32 -6.28
CA HIS A 110 -3.50 6.45 -7.19
C HIS A 110 -3.09 6.03 -8.61
N PRO A 111 -4.04 5.59 -9.46
CA PRO A 111 -3.77 5.15 -10.84
C PRO A 111 -3.59 6.33 -11.81
N ASN A 112 -2.64 7.22 -11.53
CA ASN A 112 -2.34 8.41 -12.33
C ASN A 112 -0.83 8.65 -12.47
N THR A 113 -0.06 7.57 -12.45
CA THR A 113 1.40 7.57 -12.56
C THR A 113 1.88 7.89 -13.99
N GLY A 114 1.00 7.76 -14.99
CA GLY A 114 1.34 7.97 -16.40
C GLY A 114 1.96 6.74 -17.08
N ILE A 115 2.07 5.62 -16.35
CA ILE A 115 2.52 4.32 -16.86
C ILE A 115 1.32 3.38 -16.89
N PRO A 116 0.78 3.01 -18.07
CA PRO A 116 -0.50 2.30 -18.20
C PRO A 116 -0.60 1.01 -17.39
N GLU A 117 0.47 0.21 -17.33
CA GLU A 117 0.51 -1.05 -16.58
C GLU A 117 0.45 -0.80 -15.06
N VAL A 118 1.13 0.24 -14.60
CA VAL A 118 1.16 0.64 -13.20
C VAL A 118 -0.20 1.22 -12.80
N ASP A 119 -0.82 2.04 -13.64
CA ASP A 119 -2.15 2.61 -13.41
C ASP A 119 -3.23 1.53 -13.42
N THR A 120 -3.14 0.56 -14.35
CA THR A 120 -4.03 -0.60 -14.36
C THR A 120 -3.91 -1.40 -13.07
N TYR A 121 -2.69 -1.59 -12.56
CA TYR A 121 -2.46 -2.24 -11.28
C TYR A 121 -3.08 -1.43 -10.12
N PHE A 122 -2.81 -0.12 -10.06
CA PHE A 122 -3.27 0.75 -8.97
C PHE A 122 -4.77 1.13 -9.05
N SER A 123 -5.46 0.75 -10.13
CA SER A 123 -6.93 0.83 -10.18
C SER A 123 -7.60 -0.32 -9.40
N ASN A 124 -6.86 -1.40 -9.14
CA ASN A 124 -7.34 -2.60 -8.44
C ASN A 124 -6.74 -2.73 -7.04
N TYR A 125 -5.51 -2.23 -6.87
CA TYR A 125 -4.78 -2.19 -5.60
C TYR A 125 -4.30 -0.77 -5.32
N GLY A 126 -3.85 -0.45 -4.12
CA GLY A 126 -3.31 0.88 -3.82
C GLY A 126 -4.14 1.59 -2.76
N PHE A 127 -4.60 2.80 -3.07
CA PHE A 127 -5.39 3.64 -2.18
C PHE A 127 -6.72 2.94 -1.80
N PRO A 128 -6.85 2.37 -0.58
CA PRO A 128 -7.95 1.47 -0.26
C PRO A 128 -9.29 2.19 -0.32
N THR A 129 -10.27 1.59 -0.98
CA THR A 129 -11.60 2.20 -1.15
C THR A 129 -12.66 1.16 -0.80
N TYR A 130 -13.67 1.57 -0.03
CA TYR A 130 -14.66 0.68 0.55
C TYR A 130 -16.07 1.04 0.06
N SER A 131 -16.91 0.03 -0.10
CA SER A 131 -18.37 0.16 -0.09
C SER A 131 -18.89 -0.49 1.18
N ILE A 132 -19.86 0.14 1.85
CA ILE A 132 -20.29 -0.27 3.19
C ILE A 132 -21.80 -0.36 3.21
N GLU A 133 -22.32 -1.43 3.80
CA GLU A 133 -23.73 -1.55 4.11
C GLU A 133 -23.94 -1.43 5.61
N LEU A 134 -24.85 -0.53 6.00
CA LEU A 134 -25.18 -0.27 7.39
C LEU A 134 -26.63 -0.69 7.67
N GLU A 135 -26.86 -1.29 8.84
CA GLU A 135 -28.18 -1.62 9.34
C GLU A 135 -28.51 -0.74 10.56
N MET A 136 -29.64 -0.04 10.51
CA MET A 136 -30.07 0.80 11.62
C MET A 136 -30.62 -0.06 12.76
N SER A 137 -29.89 -0.13 13.88
CA SER A 137 -30.40 -0.79 15.08
C SER A 137 -31.45 0.06 15.78
N GLN A 138 -32.39 -0.59 16.48
CA GLN A 138 -33.43 0.07 17.29
C GLN A 138 -32.87 1.04 18.36
N GLY A 139 -31.59 0.92 18.72
CA GLY A 139 -30.88 1.81 19.65
C GLY A 139 -30.23 3.05 19.00
N GLY A 140 -30.53 3.35 17.74
CA GLY A 140 -30.08 4.57 17.04
C GLY A 140 -28.60 4.60 16.62
N THR A 141 -27.85 3.53 16.90
CA THR A 141 -26.46 3.32 16.46
C THR A 141 -26.44 2.29 15.32
N PRO A 142 -25.93 2.62 14.13
CA PRO A 142 -25.85 1.66 13.02
C PRO A 142 -24.95 0.47 13.35
N ILE A 143 -25.25 -0.69 12.76
CA ILE A 143 -24.41 -1.90 12.74
C ILE A 143 -23.80 -2.02 11.34
N ILE A 144 -22.52 -2.33 11.28
CA ILE A 144 -21.82 -2.58 10.00
C ILE A 144 -22.20 -3.97 9.53
N LYS A 145 -23.06 -4.07 8.50
CA LYS A 145 -23.57 -5.34 7.99
C LYS A 145 -22.60 -5.97 7.00
N ASN A 146 -22.05 -5.17 6.10
CA ASN A 146 -21.11 -5.62 5.08
C ASN A 146 -20.08 -4.51 4.79
N VAL A 147 -18.87 -4.92 4.40
CA VAL A 147 -17.83 -4.04 3.88
C VAL A 147 -17.19 -4.71 2.68
N GLU A 148 -17.31 -4.10 1.51
CA GLU A 148 -16.68 -4.55 0.27
C GLU A 148 -15.46 -3.67 -0.04
N LEU A 149 -14.35 -4.32 -0.42
CA LEU A 149 -13.13 -3.64 -0.87
C LEU A 149 -13.12 -3.47 -2.38
N LEU A 150 -13.41 -2.25 -2.84
CA LEU A 150 -13.31 -1.88 -4.25
C LEU A 150 -11.84 -1.85 -4.70
N VAL A 151 -11.00 -1.19 -3.90
CA VAL A 151 -9.54 -1.12 -4.07
C VAL A 151 -8.89 -1.59 -2.77
N GLU A 152 -7.93 -2.51 -2.88
CA GLU A 152 -7.30 -3.17 -1.73
C GLU A 152 -5.83 -2.79 -1.59
N SER A 153 -5.27 -2.82 -0.37
CA SER A 153 -3.82 -2.84 -0.23
C SER A 153 -3.23 -4.12 -0.84
N PRO A 154 -2.14 -4.03 -1.61
CA PRO A 154 -1.60 -5.21 -2.28
C PRO A 154 -0.98 -6.22 -1.32
N CYS A 155 -0.75 -5.87 -0.05
CA CYS A 155 -0.21 -6.75 0.97
C CYS A 155 -1.27 -7.62 1.67
N GLY A 156 -2.56 -7.42 1.38
CA GLY A 156 -3.69 -8.16 1.96
C GLY A 156 -4.20 -7.61 3.29
N ALA A 157 -3.58 -6.57 3.85
CA ALA A 157 -3.92 -6.10 5.19
C ALA A 157 -5.34 -5.53 5.27
N SER A 158 -5.83 -4.90 4.19
CA SER A 158 -7.17 -4.33 4.15
C SER A 158 -8.24 -5.40 4.33
N GLU A 159 -8.13 -6.51 3.59
CA GLU A 159 -9.08 -7.62 3.61
C GLU A 159 -9.07 -8.34 4.96
N GLU A 160 -7.89 -8.69 5.48
CA GLU A 160 -7.74 -9.37 6.78
C GLU A 160 -8.31 -8.53 7.95
N ALA A 161 -8.27 -7.20 7.84
CA ALA A 161 -8.80 -6.32 8.88
C ALA A 161 -10.33 -6.17 8.85
N LEU A 162 -11.01 -6.54 7.75
CA LEU A 162 -12.47 -6.36 7.59
C LEU A 162 -13.29 -7.29 8.50
N ASP A 163 -12.80 -8.50 8.79
CA ASP A 163 -13.49 -9.45 9.68
C ASP A 163 -13.77 -8.85 11.06
N ASN A 164 -12.97 -7.86 11.45
CA ASN A 164 -13.12 -7.14 12.70
C ASN A 164 -14.11 -5.97 12.66
N LEU A 165 -14.74 -5.67 11.52
CA LEU A 165 -15.75 -4.62 11.37
C LEU A 165 -17.16 -5.20 11.27
N ILE A 166 -17.32 -6.29 10.52
CA ILE A 166 -18.62 -6.88 10.21
C ILE A 166 -19.34 -7.33 11.49
N GLY A 167 -20.62 -6.98 11.61
CA GLY A 167 -21.47 -7.25 12.77
C GLY A 167 -21.25 -6.33 13.98
N LYS A 168 -20.29 -5.39 13.92
CA LYS A 168 -20.02 -4.48 15.04
C LYS A 168 -20.80 -3.18 14.92
N LYS A 169 -21.03 -2.54 16.07
CA LYS A 169 -21.63 -1.19 16.14
C LYS A 169 -20.67 -0.16 15.54
N LEU A 170 -21.23 0.78 14.81
CA LEU A 170 -20.49 1.91 14.26
C LEU A 170 -20.23 2.96 15.35
N ILE A 171 -19.11 2.79 16.05
CA ILE A 171 -18.63 3.67 17.12
C ILE A 171 -17.12 3.92 16.96
N PRO A 172 -16.58 5.03 17.52
CA PRO A 172 -15.16 5.36 17.44
C PRO A 172 -14.19 4.24 17.82
N GLU A 173 -14.57 3.40 18.78
CA GLU A 173 -13.79 2.27 19.28
C GLU A 173 -13.62 1.20 18.20
N THR A 174 -14.71 0.87 17.47
CA THR A 174 -14.69 -0.08 16.36
C THR A 174 -13.75 0.40 15.24
N ILE A 175 -13.81 1.69 14.90
CA ILE A 175 -12.97 2.30 13.85
C ILE A 175 -11.49 2.35 14.29
N THR A 176 -11.25 2.63 15.57
CA THR A 176 -9.89 2.63 16.13
C THR A 176 -9.30 1.21 16.15
N ALA A 177 -10.10 0.21 16.54
CA ALA A 177 -9.68 -1.20 16.53
C ALA A 177 -9.33 -1.67 15.11
N TYR A 178 -10.08 -1.23 14.10
CA TYR A 178 -9.75 -1.48 12.70
C TYR A 178 -8.35 -0.94 12.32
N GLY A 179 -8.06 0.32 12.64
CA GLY A 179 -6.73 0.90 12.37
C GLY A 179 -5.59 0.14 13.08
N VAL A 180 -5.82 -0.33 14.31
CA VAL A 180 -4.87 -1.16 15.05
C VAL A 180 -4.63 -2.50 14.33
N ASN A 181 -5.70 -3.14 13.85
CA ASN A 181 -5.59 -4.41 13.13
C ASN A 181 -4.85 -4.26 11.79
N ILE A 182 -5.11 -3.18 11.04
CA ILE A 182 -4.32 -2.86 9.84
C ILE A 182 -2.84 -2.78 10.17
N ARG A 183 -2.46 -2.16 11.30
CA ARG A 183 -1.06 -2.08 11.71
C ARG A 183 -0.46 -3.44 12.05
N HIS A 184 -1.22 -4.31 12.72
CA HIS A 184 -0.78 -5.67 13.01
C HIS A 184 -0.58 -6.50 11.74
N GLU A 185 -1.46 -6.33 10.76
CA GLU A 185 -1.39 -7.05 9.51
C GLU A 185 -0.42 -6.44 8.50
N CYS A 186 -0.03 -5.17 8.65
CA CYS A 186 0.87 -4.53 7.70
C CYS A 186 2.25 -5.20 7.71
N ARG A 187 2.74 -5.54 6.51
CA ARG A 187 4.08 -6.11 6.28
C ARG A 187 5.04 -5.15 5.59
N GLU A 188 4.72 -3.86 5.62
CA GLU A 188 5.62 -2.81 5.14
C GLU A 188 6.92 -2.85 5.94
N PRO A 189 8.10 -2.65 5.32
CA PRO A 189 9.35 -2.73 6.04
C PRO A 189 9.41 -1.75 7.22
N ILE A 190 9.92 -2.21 8.36
CA ILE A 190 10.11 -1.34 9.54
C ILE A 190 10.98 -0.13 9.20
N SER A 191 11.94 -0.25 8.26
CA SER A 191 12.71 0.90 7.78
C SER A 191 11.80 1.95 7.19
N VAL A 192 10.83 1.58 6.35
CA VAL A 192 9.78 2.47 5.83
C VAL A 192 8.97 3.04 7.00
N MET A 193 8.54 2.23 7.97
CA MET A 193 7.82 2.71 9.17
C MET A 193 8.61 3.67 10.09
N LEU A 194 9.95 3.62 10.09
CA LEU A 194 10.82 4.41 10.97
C LEU A 194 11.53 5.57 10.25
N THR A 195 11.71 5.50 8.93
CA THR A 195 12.21 6.61 8.08
C THR A 195 11.07 7.44 7.51
N HIS A 196 9.82 7.08 7.77
CA HIS A 196 8.73 8.02 7.63
C HIS A 196 8.93 9.16 8.63
N ASP A 197 9.55 10.24 8.16
CA ASP A 197 9.33 11.58 8.73
C ASP A 197 7.81 11.92 8.74
N ASP A 198 7.01 11.16 7.99
CA ASP A 198 5.55 11.13 7.89
C ASP A 198 4.90 10.03 8.77
N ILE A 199 4.81 10.20 10.09
CA ILE A 199 3.91 9.35 10.93
C ILE A 199 2.44 9.45 10.45
N ALA A 200 2.13 10.48 9.65
CA ALA A 200 0.87 10.75 8.96
C ALA A 200 0.46 9.62 8.05
N ASP A 201 1.38 9.22 7.17
CA ASP A 201 1.15 8.28 6.08
C ASP A 201 1.31 6.83 6.52
N SER A 202 1.20 6.57 7.83
CA SER A 202 1.11 5.19 8.29
C SER A 202 -0.07 4.51 7.57
N SER A 203 0.19 3.35 6.99
CA SER A 203 -0.80 2.52 6.31
C SER A 203 -2.12 2.45 7.09
N ALA A 204 -2.07 2.35 8.42
CA ALA A 204 -3.23 2.33 9.31
C ALA A 204 -4.07 3.62 9.29
N SER A 205 -3.44 4.79 9.41
CA SER A 205 -4.14 6.08 9.39
C SER A 205 -4.89 6.26 8.08
N LEU A 206 -4.24 5.96 6.95
CA LEU A 206 -4.84 6.06 5.63
C LEU A 206 -6.09 5.17 5.48
N HIS A 207 -5.99 3.90 5.91
CA HIS A 207 -7.13 2.99 5.86
C HIS A 207 -8.29 3.49 6.73
N VAL A 208 -8.02 4.08 7.89
CA VAL A 208 -9.04 4.65 8.78
C VAL A 208 -9.73 5.85 8.13
N ILE A 209 -8.97 6.76 7.50
CA ILE A 209 -9.55 7.92 6.80
C ILE A 209 -10.46 7.47 5.66
N ASN A 210 -10.00 6.52 4.84
CA ASN A 210 -10.77 6.03 3.71
C ASN A 210 -12.03 5.26 4.14
N LEU A 211 -11.93 4.51 5.25
CA LEU A 211 -13.11 3.87 5.86
C LEU A 211 -14.10 4.93 6.34
N LEU A 212 -13.64 5.97 7.04
CA LEU A 212 -14.49 7.07 7.51
C LEU A 212 -15.18 7.80 6.36
N GLU A 213 -14.50 8.01 5.23
CA GLU A 213 -15.08 8.62 4.03
C GLU A 213 -16.20 7.76 3.44
N ALA A 214 -15.98 6.44 3.32
CA ALA A 214 -17.02 5.52 2.84
C ALA A 214 -18.24 5.50 3.79
N ILE A 215 -18.02 5.51 5.11
CA ILE A 215 -19.12 5.56 6.09
C ILE A 215 -19.87 6.90 6.00
N GLU A 216 -19.15 8.03 5.85
CA GLU A 216 -19.75 9.36 5.74
C GLU A 216 -20.62 9.49 4.49
N MET A 217 -20.28 8.82 3.38
CA MET A 217 -21.13 8.79 2.18
C MET A 217 -22.46 8.07 2.43
N GLU A 218 -22.47 7.00 3.23
CA GLU A 218 -23.67 6.22 3.54
C GLU A 218 -24.58 6.90 4.58
N ILE A 219 -24.01 7.59 5.57
CA ILE A 219 -24.76 8.24 6.67
C ILE A 219 -24.23 9.65 7.02
N PRO A 220 -24.35 10.64 6.11
CA PRO A 220 -23.78 11.97 6.29
C PRO A 220 -24.26 12.68 7.57
N GLU A 221 -25.50 12.45 7.98
CA GLU A 221 -26.10 13.08 9.16
C GLU A 221 -25.39 12.71 10.48
N LYS A 222 -24.76 11.53 10.54
CA LYS A 222 -23.97 11.09 11.70
C LYS A 222 -22.56 11.69 11.71
N PHE A 223 -22.14 12.39 10.66
CA PHE A 223 -20.83 13.03 10.54
C PHE A 223 -20.88 14.56 10.72
N LEU A 224 -22.06 15.12 11.02
CA LEU A 224 -22.20 16.54 11.34
C LEU A 224 -21.28 16.95 12.51
N PRO A 225 -20.73 18.19 12.54
CA PRO A 225 -19.67 18.59 13.48
C PRO A 225 -19.96 18.38 14.98
N ASN A 226 -21.23 18.32 15.37
CA ASN A 226 -21.66 18.20 16.76
C ASN A 226 -21.86 16.75 17.21
N THR A 227 -21.85 15.79 16.28
CA THR A 227 -22.03 14.36 16.55
C THR A 227 -20.74 13.73 17.06
N VAL A 228 -20.85 12.55 17.68
CA VAL A 228 -19.68 11.79 18.16
C VAL A 228 -18.77 11.39 17.00
N LEU A 229 -19.34 10.84 15.92
CA LEU A 229 -18.56 10.42 14.75
C LEU A 229 -17.99 11.60 13.97
N GLY A 230 -18.73 12.71 13.83
CA GLY A 230 -18.21 13.94 13.21
C GLY A 230 -17.00 14.51 13.96
N LYS A 231 -17.05 14.58 15.30
CA LYS A 231 -15.90 15.00 16.11
C LYS A 231 -14.72 14.04 15.98
N TYR A 232 -14.97 12.73 16.01
CA TYR A 232 -13.96 11.71 15.85
C TYR A 232 -13.29 11.78 14.46
N ALA A 233 -14.07 11.83 13.39
CA ALA A 233 -13.58 11.92 12.02
C ALA A 233 -12.75 13.18 11.79
N LYS A 234 -13.23 14.33 12.30
CA LYS A 234 -12.46 15.59 12.25
C LYS A 234 -11.12 15.46 12.96
N LYS A 235 -11.10 14.88 14.17
CA LYS A 235 -9.86 14.63 14.93
C LYS A 235 -8.89 13.75 14.13
N ARG A 236 -9.37 12.63 13.57
CA ARG A 236 -8.54 11.71 12.77
C ARG A 236 -7.99 12.38 11.50
N ARG A 237 -8.81 13.16 10.79
CA ARG A 237 -8.37 13.95 9.62
C ARG A 237 -7.34 15.01 10.01
N GLN A 238 -7.51 15.66 11.16
CA GLN A 238 -6.53 16.63 11.66
C GLN A 238 -5.22 15.96 12.06
N GLU A 239 -5.26 14.82 12.76
CA GLU A 239 -4.08 14.02 13.06
C GLU A 239 -3.35 13.67 11.76
N TYR A 240 -4.06 13.11 10.77
CA TYR A 240 -3.50 12.80 9.46
C TYR A 240 -2.90 14.03 8.75
N LYS A 241 -3.57 15.19 8.77
CA LYS A 241 -3.05 16.44 8.15
C LYS A 241 -1.87 17.06 8.88
N CYS A 242 -1.93 17.17 10.21
CA CYS A 242 -0.86 17.75 11.02
C CYS A 242 0.41 16.91 10.93
N LEU A 243 0.26 15.59 10.90
CA LEU A 243 1.39 14.70 10.72
C LEU A 243 2.03 14.87 9.31
N ARG A 244 1.25 15.21 8.28
CA ARG A 244 1.73 15.48 6.91
C ARG A 244 2.46 16.83 6.82
N GLN A 245 1.93 17.86 7.46
CA GLN A 245 2.58 19.19 7.53
C GLN A 245 3.88 19.16 8.35
N ALA A 246 3.93 18.37 9.42
CA ALA A 246 5.15 18.20 10.20
C ALA A 246 6.28 17.59 9.36
N SER A 247 5.99 16.61 8.50
CA SER A 247 7.00 16.03 7.61
C SER A 247 7.53 17.01 6.56
N GLU A 248 6.66 17.85 5.98
CA GLU A 248 7.07 18.86 5.00
C GLU A 248 8.08 19.86 5.58
N LEU A 249 7.94 20.22 6.86
CA LEU A 249 8.88 21.12 7.57
C LEU A 249 10.28 20.50 7.77
N PHE A 250 10.40 19.18 7.89
CA PHE A 250 11.70 18.52 8.03
C PHE A 250 12.43 18.32 6.70
N LYS A 251 11.73 18.41 5.56
CA LYS A 251 12.35 18.35 4.22
C LYS A 251 13.10 19.61 3.82
N GLU A 252 12.81 20.77 4.41
CA GLU A 252 13.49 22.03 4.09
C GLU A 252 14.89 22.17 4.72
N THR A 253 15.36 21.16 5.48
CA THR A 253 16.65 21.21 6.21
C THR A 253 17.66 20.11 5.86
N SER A 254 17.42 19.33 4.80
CA SER A 254 18.31 18.24 4.34
C SER A 254 18.83 18.44 2.92
#